data_AF-A0A2G3J7P3-F1
#
_entry.id   AF-A0A2G3J7P3-F1
#
_cell.length_a   1.000
_cell.length_b   1.000
_cell.length_c   1.000
_cell.angle_alpha   90.00
_cell.angle_beta   90.00
_cell.angle_gamma   90.00
#
_symmetry.space_group_name_H-M   'P 1'
#
loop_
_entity.id
_entity.type
_entity.pdbx_description
1 polymer ?
#
loop_
_entity_poly.entity_id
_entity_poly.type
_entity_poly.pdbx_seq_one_letter_code
_entity_poly.pdbx_strand_id
1 'polypeptide(L)'
;MEITLKITHRLTLLVATTAISILLLITVSFLKLSAINVLVEEVVANVMPSLETLNDAELAFMAARRMELSHIIESDPQQKQAQINKMQSSLAEVDRLLQSYEKFTDDDTDRKNLAAAVAELAILKPLIAEGARFSLTLPPEEARSYISKSVTPQAEKFSAALSTAKAHNSDYSKEASRDVKAQISNAIASSLTVGCALLLLAFGLGIWITLGIKKPLQDLRQFLVDLGTNYDFTLRMKVSGNDEIAESLNALNGLLDTLQGSLQQLHRIGRDVTGTAGELSESSHELSKASHHVSGAASSMAAGVEEVTVSIGLVADRSSQCDRTAREAGRMAASGGDVIESTIQSIQQIAAEVRVSAGQIESLKERTASINSVVNVIKEILIMSLAQSPCSNHLKGLR
;
A
#
# COMPACT_ATOMS: atom_id res chain seq x y z
N MET A 1 16.27 24.98 11.09
CA MET A 1 16.49 23.54 10.86
C MET A 1 15.51 22.81 11.77
N GLU A 2 14.27 22.59 11.31
CA GLU A 2 13.29 21.83 12.09
C GLU A 2 13.73 20.37 12.11
N ILE A 3 14.16 19.90 13.28
CA ILE A 3 14.46 18.48 13.50
C ILE A 3 13.13 17.74 13.39
N THR A 4 12.85 17.17 12.22
CA THR A 4 11.63 16.41 11.97
C THR A 4 11.81 15.01 12.53
N LEU A 5 11.39 14.82 13.78
CA LEU A 5 11.36 13.50 14.42
C LEU A 5 10.32 12.60 13.74
N LYS A 6 10.69 11.35 13.52
CA LYS A 6 9.78 10.26 13.14
C LYS A 6 8.63 10.11 14.15
N ILE A 7 7.45 9.71 13.69
CA ILE A 7 6.24 9.52 14.51
C ILE A 7 6.50 8.54 15.65
N THR A 8 7.20 7.44 15.36
CA THR A 8 7.61 6.47 16.38
C THR A 8 8.44 7.12 17.48
N HIS A 9 9.34 8.04 17.13
CA HIS A 9 10.17 8.76 18.10
C HIS A 9 9.35 9.77 18.90
N ARG A 10 8.38 10.45 18.28
CA ARG A 10 7.46 11.36 18.98
C ARG A 10 6.60 10.60 20.00
N LEU A 11 6.05 9.45 19.62
CA LEU A 11 5.23 8.61 20.50
C LEU A 11 6.04 8.01 21.65
N THR A 12 7.23 7.48 21.37
CA THR A 12 8.14 6.97 22.41
C THR A 12 8.59 8.07 23.36
N LEU A 13 8.84 9.29 22.86
CA LEU A 13 9.14 10.45 23.69
C LEU A 13 7.96 10.83 24.60
N LEU A 14 6.72 10.77 24.12
CA LEU A 14 5.53 11.00 24.96
C LEU A 14 5.41 9.96 26.07
N VAL A 15 5.59 8.67 25.75
CA VAL A 15 5.52 7.59 26.75
C VAL A 15 6.68 7.66 27.73
N ALA A 16 7.89 7.95 27.25
CA ALA A 16 9.07 8.09 28.11
C ALA A 16 8.93 9.29 29.05
N THR A 17 8.45 10.43 28.55
CA THR A 17 8.25 11.63 29.38
C THR A 17 7.16 11.42 30.43
N THR A 18 6.05 10.75 30.11
CA THR A 18 5.02 10.43 31.11
C THR A 18 5.54 9.43 32.15
N ALA A 19 6.26 8.39 31.75
CA ALA A 19 6.87 7.43 32.67
C ALA A 19 7.91 8.09 33.59
N ILE A 20 8.79 8.92 33.04
CA ILE A 20 9.78 9.69 33.81
C ILE A 20 9.08 10.66 34.75
N SER A 21 8.01 11.33 34.31
CA SER A 21 7.23 12.25 35.15
C SER A 21 6.63 11.54 36.37
N ILE A 22 6.06 10.35 36.17
CA ILE A 22 5.51 9.53 37.26
C ILE A 22 6.63 9.11 38.21
N LEU A 23 7.76 8.61 37.67
CA LEU A 23 8.91 8.20 38.49
C LEU A 23 9.46 9.36 39.32
N LEU A 24 9.57 10.56 38.72
CA LEU A 24 10.07 11.76 39.38
C LEU A 24 9.11 12.20 40.49
N LEU A 25 7.80 12.17 40.26
CA LEU A 25 6.80 12.45 41.30
C LEU A 25 6.85 11.46 42.46
N ILE A 26 6.95 10.16 42.17
CA ILE A 26 7.08 9.12 43.20
C ILE A 26 8.34 9.37 44.02
N THR A 27 9.47 9.65 43.36
CA THR A 27 10.76 9.87 44.02
C THR A 27 10.72 11.11 44.92
N VAL A 28 10.20 12.24 44.43
CA VAL A 28 10.06 13.47 45.23
C VAL A 28 9.12 13.26 46.41
N SER A 29 7.97 12.61 46.18
CA SER A 29 7.00 12.31 47.24
C SER A 29 7.60 11.42 48.32
N PHE A 30 8.35 10.39 47.92
CA PHE A 30 9.02 9.47 48.83
C PHE A 30 10.09 10.18 49.68
N LEU A 31 10.95 11.00 49.06
CA LEU A 31 11.96 11.77 49.78
C LEU A 31 11.34 12.74 50.80
N LYS A 32 10.26 13.43 50.42
CA LYS A 32 9.55 14.35 51.32
C LYS A 32 8.86 13.61 52.47
N LEU A 33 8.23 12.47 52.17
CA LEU A 33 7.59 11.64 53.19
C LEU A 33 8.61 11.07 54.18
N SER A 34 9.78 10.65 53.71
CA SER A 34 10.88 10.18 54.57
C SER A 34 11.37 11.28 55.51
N ALA A 35 11.47 12.53 55.05
CA ALA A 35 11.86 13.66 55.89
C ALA A 35 10.79 13.97 56.96
N ILE A 36 9.51 13.89 56.59
CA ILE A 36 8.39 14.03 57.55
C ILE A 36 8.43 12.91 58.58
N ASN A 37 8.72 11.67 58.16
CA ASN A 37 8.75 10.52 59.07
C ASN A 37 9.78 10.69 60.19
N VAL A 38 10.98 11.19 59.88
CA VAL A 38 12.02 11.49 60.89
C VAL A 38 11.53 12.52 61.90
N LEU A 39 10.87 13.58 61.43
CA LEU A 39 10.37 14.64 62.32
C LEU A 39 9.19 14.18 63.18
N VAL A 40 8.33 13.29 62.65
CA VAL A 40 7.25 12.66 63.43
C VAL A 40 7.83 11.72 64.48
N GLU A 41 8.87 10.96 64.14
CA GLU A 41 9.55 10.06 65.07
C GLU A 41 10.16 10.83 66.24
N GLU A 42 10.75 12.01 66.00
CA GLU A 42 11.22 12.90 67.06
C GLU A 42 10.10 13.30 68.04
N VAL A 43 8.93 13.70 67.52
CA VAL A 43 7.79 14.07 68.37
C VAL A 43 7.25 12.89 69.17
N VAL A 44 7.18 11.70 68.57
CA VAL A 44 6.59 10.51 69.19
C VAL A 44 7.55 9.85 70.17
N ALA A 45 8.85 9.79 69.86
CA ALA A 45 9.85 9.08 70.66
C ALA A 45 10.48 9.94 71.75
N ASN A 46 10.49 11.27 71.59
CA ASN A 46 11.17 12.19 72.50
C ASN A 46 10.18 13.15 73.19
N VAL A 47 9.48 13.98 72.40
CA VAL A 47 8.64 15.09 72.90
C VAL A 47 7.40 14.62 73.67
N MET A 48 6.73 13.56 73.22
CA MET A 48 5.55 13.03 73.92
C MET A 48 5.93 12.39 75.26
N PRO A 49 6.88 11.44 75.32
CA PRO A 49 7.34 10.84 76.57
C PRO A 49 7.93 11.84 77.56
N SER A 50 8.60 12.90 77.11
CA SER A 50 9.16 13.93 77.98
C SER A 50 8.08 14.68 78.76
N LEU A 51 7.01 15.10 78.08
CA LEU A 51 5.86 15.75 78.72
C LEU A 51 5.09 14.81 79.65
N GLU A 52 4.90 13.55 79.24
CA GLU A 52 4.26 12.53 80.08
C GLU A 52 5.05 12.31 81.37
N THR A 53 6.37 12.17 81.27
CA THR A 53 7.26 11.96 82.43
C THR A 53 7.21 13.14 83.42
N LEU A 54 7.24 14.39 82.94
CA LEU A 54 7.10 15.55 83.82
C LEU A 54 5.70 15.65 84.45
N ASN A 55 4.66 15.31 83.68
CA ASN A 55 3.30 15.28 84.19
C ASN A 55 3.12 14.21 85.27
N ASP A 56 3.69 13.02 85.08
CA ASP A 56 3.68 11.95 86.07
C ASP A 56 4.47 12.33 87.32
N ALA A 57 5.59 13.05 87.17
CA ALA A 57 6.35 13.56 88.30
C ALA A 57 5.53 14.58 89.12
N GLU A 58 4.79 15.45 88.44
CA GLU A 58 3.88 16.41 89.08
C GLU A 58 2.75 15.68 89.82
N LEU A 59 2.14 14.67 89.21
CA LEU A 59 1.09 13.85 89.83
C LEU A 59 1.61 13.05 91.04
N ALA A 60 2.80 12.45 90.94
CA ALA A 60 3.45 11.75 92.04
C ALA A 60 3.78 12.71 93.19
N PHE A 61 4.22 13.92 92.88
CA PHE A 61 4.46 14.95 93.88
C PHE A 61 3.17 15.41 94.56
N MET A 62 2.09 15.62 93.81
CA MET A 62 0.77 15.93 94.39
C MET A 62 0.25 14.79 95.28
N ALA A 63 0.52 13.53 94.93
CA ALA A 63 0.22 12.38 95.78
C ALA A 63 1.02 12.40 97.08
N ALA A 64 2.33 12.68 97.01
CA ALA A 64 3.18 12.86 98.18
C ALA A 64 2.65 13.98 99.10
N ARG A 65 2.33 15.16 98.54
CA ARG A 65 1.74 16.29 99.29
C ARG A 65 0.40 15.94 99.94
N ARG A 66 -0.44 15.16 99.26
CA ARG A 66 -1.72 14.71 99.83
C ARG A 66 -1.50 13.79 101.03
N MET A 67 -0.56 12.85 100.93
CA MET A 67 -0.23 11.91 102.01
C MET A 67 0.46 12.62 103.19
N GLU A 68 1.30 13.62 102.90
CA GLU A 68 1.91 14.50 103.89
C GLU A 68 0.85 15.20 104.73
N LEU A 69 -0.08 15.90 104.08
CA LEU A 69 -1.14 16.61 104.80
C LEU A 69 -2.10 15.64 105.51
N SER A 70 -2.34 14.45 104.94
CA SER A 70 -3.20 13.43 105.53
C SER A 70 -2.61 12.80 106.80
N HIS A 71 -1.29 12.60 106.90
CA HIS A 71 -0.72 11.96 108.09
C HIS A 71 -0.76 12.87 109.33
N ILE A 72 -0.86 14.19 109.15
CA ILE A 72 -0.90 15.16 110.25
C ILE A 72 -2.25 15.15 110.98
N ILE A 73 -3.33 14.88 110.24
CA ILE A 73 -4.71 14.81 110.77
C ILE A 73 -5.09 13.39 111.22
N GLU A 74 -4.29 12.39 110.84
CA GLU A 74 -4.52 11.01 111.23
C GLU A 74 -4.19 10.80 112.72
N SER A 75 -5.13 10.20 113.44
CA SER A 75 -5.03 9.95 114.89
C SER A 75 -4.52 8.55 115.19
N ASP A 76 -4.79 7.57 114.31
CA ASP A 76 -4.30 6.20 114.46
C ASP A 76 -2.81 6.09 114.10
N PRO A 77 -1.93 5.62 115.01
CA PRO A 77 -0.49 5.54 114.76
C PRO A 77 -0.09 4.62 113.60
N GLN A 78 -0.82 3.52 113.38
CA GLN A 78 -0.54 2.59 112.29
C GLN A 78 -0.92 3.20 110.95
N GLN A 79 -2.09 3.83 110.86
CA GLN A 79 -2.52 4.54 109.65
C GLN A 79 -1.62 5.73 109.34
N LYS A 80 -1.18 6.46 110.36
CA LYS A 80 -0.23 7.56 110.22
C LYS A 80 1.09 7.07 109.61
N GLN A 81 1.66 6.00 110.15
CA GLN A 81 2.89 5.41 109.59
C GLN A 81 2.68 4.89 108.17
N ALA A 82 1.52 4.30 107.87
CA ALA A 82 1.19 3.85 106.52
C ALA A 82 1.14 5.02 105.51
N GLN A 83 0.59 6.17 105.90
CA GLN A 83 0.60 7.38 105.05
C GLN A 83 2.02 7.93 104.84
N ILE A 84 2.86 7.92 105.88
CA ILE A 84 4.28 8.30 105.76
C ILE A 84 5.01 7.38 104.77
N ASN A 85 4.80 6.06 104.83
CA ASN A 85 5.42 5.11 103.91
C ASN A 85 4.97 5.33 102.45
N LYS A 86 3.67 5.60 102.24
CA LYS A 86 3.15 5.93 100.91
C LYS A 86 3.73 7.25 100.39
N MET A 87 3.82 8.27 101.25
CA MET A 87 4.42 9.56 100.92
C MET A 87 5.88 9.40 100.47
N GLN A 88 6.67 8.62 101.21
CA GLN A 88 8.05 8.31 100.85
C GLN A 88 8.14 7.57 99.52
N SER A 89 7.23 6.62 99.27
CA SER A 89 7.15 5.90 97.99
C SER A 89 6.84 6.85 96.82
N SER A 90 5.91 7.79 97.02
CA SER A 90 5.61 8.83 96.01
C SER A 90 6.78 9.78 95.79
N LEU A 91 7.53 10.17 96.83
CA LEU A 91 8.74 11.00 96.65
C LEU A 91 9.86 10.26 95.91
N ALA A 92 10.05 8.97 96.19
CA ALA A 92 11.00 8.13 95.46
C ALA A 92 10.58 7.97 93.98
N GLU A 93 9.29 7.94 93.70
CA GLU A 93 8.77 7.94 92.34
C GLU A 93 9.06 9.25 91.61
N VAL A 94 8.89 10.40 92.28
CA VAL A 94 9.29 11.72 91.72
C VAL A 94 10.78 11.71 91.34
N ASP A 95 11.66 11.21 92.22
CA ASP A 95 13.09 11.09 91.91
C ASP A 95 13.36 10.24 90.68
N ARG A 96 12.73 9.07 90.61
CA ARG A 96 12.87 8.15 89.49
C ARG A 96 12.43 8.81 88.18
N LEU A 97 11.31 9.53 88.20
CA LEU A 97 10.77 10.20 87.02
C LEU A 97 11.67 11.35 86.58
N LEU A 98 12.16 12.19 87.50
CA LEU A 98 13.11 13.27 87.17
C LEU A 98 14.44 12.73 86.63
N GLN A 99 14.96 11.62 87.18
CA GLN A 99 16.14 10.94 86.62
C GLN A 99 15.86 10.38 85.23
N SER A 100 14.69 9.76 85.03
CA SER A 100 14.31 9.22 83.73
C SER A 100 14.09 10.33 82.68
N TYR A 101 13.78 11.55 83.14
CA TYR A 101 13.60 12.71 82.28
C TYR A 101 14.92 13.27 81.74
N GLU A 102 16.06 13.04 82.42
CA GLU A 102 17.40 13.47 81.96
C GLU A 102 17.73 13.02 80.52
N LYS A 103 17.16 11.90 80.07
CA LYS A 103 17.38 11.38 78.71
C LYS A 103 16.68 12.19 77.61
N PHE A 104 15.75 13.08 77.97
CA PHE A 104 14.98 13.91 77.05
C PHE A 104 15.44 15.37 77.00
N THR A 105 16.46 15.74 77.80
CA THR A 105 16.90 17.14 77.90
C THR A 105 17.90 17.49 76.80
N ASP A 106 17.40 17.86 75.63
CA ASP A 106 18.26 18.17 74.48
C ASP A 106 18.81 19.59 74.47
N ASP A 107 18.14 20.55 75.13
CA ASP A 107 18.54 21.95 75.15
C ASP A 107 19.07 22.44 76.51
N ASP A 108 19.88 23.50 76.49
CA ASP A 108 20.51 24.06 77.70
C ASP A 108 19.50 24.64 78.70
N THR A 109 18.34 25.12 78.24
CA THR A 109 17.29 25.69 79.10
C THR A 109 16.56 24.56 79.83
N ASP A 110 16.24 23.47 79.13
CA ASP A 110 15.61 22.30 79.73
C ASP A 110 16.50 21.63 80.78
N ARG A 111 17.80 21.47 80.49
CA ARG A 111 18.79 21.00 81.48
C ARG A 111 18.87 21.89 82.72
N LYS A 112 18.80 23.21 82.55
CA LYS A 112 18.79 24.16 83.69
C LYS A 112 17.49 24.07 84.50
N ASN A 113 16.35 23.95 83.84
CA ASN A 113 15.06 23.83 84.50
C ASN A 113 14.95 22.52 85.30
N LEU A 114 15.42 21.41 84.72
CA LEU A 114 15.51 20.13 85.43
C LEU A 114 16.45 20.23 86.64
N ALA A 115 17.64 20.80 86.47
CA ALA A 115 18.60 20.98 87.57
C ALA A 115 18.01 21.82 88.71
N ALA A 116 17.24 22.86 88.39
CA ALA A 116 16.52 23.67 89.38
C ALA A 116 15.46 22.83 90.13
N ALA A 117 14.65 22.06 89.42
CA ALA A 117 13.66 21.18 90.04
C ALA A 117 14.32 20.13 90.95
N VAL A 118 15.40 19.49 90.51
CA VAL A 118 16.18 18.52 91.30
C VAL A 118 16.78 19.18 92.55
N ALA A 119 17.32 20.39 92.44
CA ALA A 119 17.88 21.12 93.57
C ALA A 119 16.80 21.48 94.61
N GLU A 120 15.65 21.98 94.18
CA GLU A 120 14.53 22.31 95.08
C GLU A 120 13.97 21.05 95.76
N LEU A 121 13.93 19.91 95.05
CA LEU A 121 13.52 18.61 95.60
C LEU A 121 14.53 18.10 96.64
N ALA A 122 15.83 18.25 96.39
CA ALA A 122 16.88 17.84 97.32
C ALA A 122 16.81 18.59 98.65
N ILE A 123 16.42 19.88 98.62
CA ILE A 123 16.16 20.68 99.82
C ILE A 123 14.83 20.27 100.48
N LEU A 124 13.80 19.94 99.69
CA LEU A 124 12.48 19.61 100.19
C LEU A 124 12.41 18.27 100.94
N LYS A 125 13.07 17.22 100.44
CA LYS A 125 13.03 15.88 101.04
C LYS A 125 13.38 15.84 102.54
N PRO A 126 14.49 16.43 103.02
CA PRO A 126 14.81 16.41 104.45
C PRO A 126 13.78 17.20 105.27
N LEU A 127 13.19 18.26 104.72
CA LEU A 127 12.13 19.00 105.40
C LEU A 127 10.87 18.16 105.55
N ILE A 128 10.47 17.41 104.52
CA ILE A 128 9.35 16.47 104.59
C ILE A 128 9.63 15.35 105.60
N ALA A 129 10.83 14.78 105.59
CA ALA A 129 11.23 13.72 106.54
C ALA A 129 11.17 14.23 108.00
N GLU A 130 11.61 15.45 108.25
CA GLU A 130 11.53 16.08 109.56
C GLU A 130 10.08 16.41 109.96
N GLY A 131 9.24 16.85 109.01
CA GLY A 131 7.81 17.07 109.24
C GLY A 131 7.07 15.77 109.61
N ALA A 132 7.43 14.65 108.96
CA ALA A 132 6.94 13.33 109.33
C ALA A 132 7.40 12.91 110.73
N ARG A 133 8.67 13.16 111.09
CA ARG A 133 9.20 12.93 112.43
C ARG A 133 8.44 13.73 113.49
N PHE A 134 8.16 15.00 113.25
CA PHE A 134 7.37 15.85 114.15
C PHE A 134 5.93 15.35 114.28
N SER A 135 5.30 14.90 113.20
CA SER A 135 3.94 14.32 113.26
C SER A 135 3.83 13.04 114.11
N LEU A 136 4.94 12.32 114.29
CA LEU A 136 5.05 11.12 115.13
C LEU A 136 5.44 11.41 116.59
N THR A 137 6.18 12.50 116.84
CA THR A 137 6.86 12.73 118.14
C THR A 137 6.36 13.95 118.91
N LEU A 138 5.73 14.92 118.22
CA LEU A 138 5.29 16.19 118.80
C LEU A 138 3.75 16.33 118.75
N PRO A 139 3.17 17.26 119.53
CA PRO A 139 1.76 17.60 119.40
C PRO A 139 1.39 18.00 117.95
N PRO A 140 0.18 17.68 117.47
CA PRO A 140 -0.24 17.96 116.09
C PRO A 140 -0.11 19.43 115.65
N GLU A 141 -0.26 20.37 116.58
CA GLU A 141 -0.11 21.81 116.30
C GLU A 141 1.33 22.20 115.91
N GLU A 142 2.33 21.59 116.54
CA GLU A 142 3.74 21.88 116.26
C GLU A 142 4.15 21.32 114.90
N ALA A 143 3.72 20.09 114.59
CA ALA A 143 3.92 19.48 113.27
C ALA A 143 3.24 20.30 112.16
N ARG A 144 1.99 20.76 112.38
CA ARG A 144 1.28 21.65 111.44
C ARG A 144 2.01 22.97 111.23
N SER A 145 2.48 23.60 112.30
CA SER A 145 3.22 24.86 112.25
C SER A 145 4.53 24.72 111.46
N TYR A 146 5.28 23.64 111.69
CA TYR A 146 6.51 23.36 110.94
C TYR A 146 6.23 23.10 109.45
N ILE A 147 5.22 22.29 109.13
CA ILE A 147 4.88 21.99 107.74
C ILE A 147 4.44 23.26 107.02
N SER A 148 3.62 24.10 107.65
CA SER A 148 3.17 25.38 107.09
C SER A 148 4.33 26.37 106.86
N LYS A 149 5.29 26.47 107.79
CA LYS A 149 6.37 27.47 107.73
C LYS A 149 7.62 27.03 106.98
N SER A 150 7.93 25.73 106.98
CA SER A 150 9.18 25.19 106.43
C SER A 150 8.93 24.36 105.18
N VAL A 151 7.97 23.42 105.22
CA VAL A 151 7.77 22.47 104.12
C VAL A 151 6.98 23.09 102.98
N THR A 152 5.84 23.74 103.27
CA THR A 152 4.97 24.33 102.24
C THR A 152 5.68 25.36 101.36
N PRO A 153 6.44 26.34 101.89
CA PRO A 153 7.13 27.31 101.03
C PRO A 153 8.19 26.64 100.13
N GLN A 154 8.84 25.59 100.62
CA GLN A 154 9.81 24.84 99.84
C GLN A 154 9.14 23.93 98.79
N ALA A 155 7.98 23.35 99.12
CA ALA A 155 7.15 22.59 98.20
C ALA A 155 6.62 23.47 97.06
N GLU A 156 6.25 24.72 97.34
CA GLU A 156 5.85 25.71 96.33
C GLU A 156 7.00 26.04 95.38
N LYS A 157 8.24 26.18 95.88
CA LYS A 157 9.42 26.38 95.02
C LYS A 157 9.68 25.18 94.11
N PHE A 158 9.63 23.96 94.64
CA PHE A 158 9.74 22.75 93.82
C PHE A 158 8.65 22.68 92.76
N SER A 159 7.39 22.92 93.14
CA SER A 159 6.26 22.95 92.20
C SER A 159 6.44 24.01 91.11
N ALA A 160 6.95 25.20 91.45
CA ALA A 160 7.24 26.26 90.49
C ALA A 160 8.38 25.89 89.52
N ALA A 161 9.45 25.27 90.03
CA ALA A 161 10.56 24.79 89.21
C ALA A 161 10.10 23.68 88.24
N LEU A 162 9.32 22.71 88.72
CA LEU A 162 8.74 21.65 87.90
C LEU A 162 7.76 22.19 86.85
N SER A 163 6.91 23.16 87.24
CA SER A 163 6.01 23.85 86.32
C SER A 163 6.77 24.62 85.23
N THR A 164 7.91 25.23 85.57
CA THR A 164 8.79 25.92 84.61
C THR A 164 9.38 24.94 83.59
N ALA A 165 9.88 23.78 84.03
CA ALA A 165 10.36 22.73 83.14
C ALA A 165 9.25 22.23 82.19
N LYS A 166 8.05 21.96 82.74
CA LYS A 166 6.89 21.51 81.97
C LYS A 166 6.41 22.56 80.96
N ALA A 167 6.41 23.84 81.33
CA ALA A 167 6.01 24.93 80.44
C ALA A 167 6.96 25.05 79.23
N HIS A 168 8.28 25.01 79.49
CA HIS A 168 9.30 25.02 78.44
C HIS A 168 9.12 23.84 77.47
N ASN A 169 9.01 22.62 78.00
CA ASN A 169 8.84 21.43 77.17
C ASN A 169 7.49 21.43 76.41
N SER A 170 6.44 22.03 76.98
CA SER A 170 5.15 22.20 76.31
C SER A 170 5.22 23.18 75.14
N ASP A 171 5.97 24.27 75.29
CA ASP A 171 6.17 25.25 74.22
C ASP A 171 7.06 24.69 73.11
N TYR A 172 8.13 23.97 73.46
CA TYR A 172 8.93 23.20 72.52
C TYR A 172 8.07 22.20 71.72
N SER A 173 7.19 21.46 72.39
CA SER A 173 6.27 20.51 71.74
C SER A 173 5.31 21.19 70.74
N LYS A 174 4.80 22.37 71.07
CA LYS A 174 3.95 23.16 70.15
C LYS A 174 4.74 23.65 68.94
N GLU A 175 5.98 24.07 69.13
CA GLU A 175 6.87 24.51 68.05
C GLU A 175 7.21 23.35 67.12
N ALA A 176 7.68 22.21 67.66
CA ALA A 176 7.93 20.99 66.89
C ALA A 176 6.69 20.54 66.11
N SER A 177 5.50 20.60 66.72
CA SER A 177 4.23 20.28 66.04
C SER A 177 3.87 21.26 64.92
N ARG A 178 4.19 22.55 65.07
CA ARG A 178 3.99 23.57 64.01
C ARG A 178 4.95 23.33 62.86
N ASP A 179 6.19 23.00 63.15
CA ASP A 179 7.21 22.68 62.14
C ASP A 179 6.83 21.43 61.35
N VAL A 180 6.35 20.37 62.01
CA VAL A 180 5.79 19.18 61.33
C VAL A 180 4.68 19.59 60.37
N LYS A 181 3.70 20.38 60.83
CA LYS A 181 2.57 20.82 59.99
C LYS A 181 3.04 21.68 58.81
N ALA A 182 3.98 22.59 59.02
CA ALA A 182 4.54 23.43 57.98
C ALA A 182 5.28 22.59 56.94
N GLN A 183 6.09 21.61 57.36
CA GLN A 183 6.79 20.69 56.46
C GLN A 183 5.83 19.81 55.67
N ILE A 184 4.76 19.29 56.28
CA ILE A 184 3.71 18.55 55.57
C ILE A 184 3.03 19.45 54.52
N SER A 185 2.63 20.67 54.90
CA SER A 185 2.00 21.60 53.98
C SER A 185 2.92 21.96 52.80
N ASN A 186 4.19 22.25 53.06
CA ASN A 186 5.19 22.52 52.04
C ASN A 186 5.46 21.30 51.14
N ALA A 187 5.49 20.09 51.71
CA ALA A 187 5.64 18.85 50.94
C ALA A 187 4.45 18.63 50.00
N ILE A 188 3.22 18.83 50.48
CA ILE A 188 2.00 18.71 49.66
C ILE A 188 1.99 19.78 48.57
N ALA A 189 2.20 21.05 48.94
CA ALA A 189 2.19 22.16 47.99
C ALA A 189 3.23 21.98 46.89
N SER A 190 4.49 21.66 47.25
CA SER A 190 5.56 21.42 46.27
C SER A 190 5.29 20.19 45.39
N SER A 191 4.77 19.08 45.96
CA SER A 191 4.40 17.89 45.18
C SER A 191 3.29 18.19 44.19
N LEU A 192 2.29 18.99 44.59
CA LEU A 192 1.21 19.41 43.70
C LEU A 192 1.70 20.35 42.60
N THR A 193 2.57 21.31 42.92
CA THR A 193 3.18 22.22 41.93
C THR A 193 3.99 21.44 40.89
N VAL A 194 4.85 20.53 41.32
CA VAL A 194 5.64 19.68 40.41
C VAL A 194 4.71 18.77 39.59
N GLY A 195 3.68 18.19 40.22
CA GLY A 195 2.69 17.35 39.55
C GLY A 195 1.92 18.08 38.46
N CYS A 196 1.41 19.27 38.75
CA CYS A 196 0.75 20.12 37.78
C CYS A 196 1.68 20.54 36.64
N ALA A 197 2.94 20.90 36.94
CA ALA A 197 3.91 21.28 35.92
C ALA A 197 4.23 20.12 34.95
N LEU A 198 4.44 18.91 35.48
CA LEU A 198 4.69 17.72 34.66
C LEU A 198 3.46 17.32 33.85
N LEU A 199 2.26 17.44 34.42
CA LEU A 199 1.01 17.18 33.70
C LEU A 199 0.81 18.17 32.55
N LEU A 200 1.03 19.46 32.78
CA LEU A 200 0.96 20.49 31.73
C LEU A 200 2.00 20.25 30.63
N LEU A 201 3.21 19.82 30.99
CA LEU A 201 4.25 19.47 30.03
C LEU A 201 3.86 18.25 29.17
N ALA A 202 3.36 17.18 29.80
CA ALA A 202 2.87 16.00 29.09
C ALA A 202 1.67 16.32 28.18
N PHE A 203 0.75 17.17 28.66
CA PHE A 203 -0.41 17.62 27.89
C PHE A 203 0.00 18.48 26.70
N GLY A 204 0.93 19.42 26.90
CA GLY A 204 1.49 20.25 25.84
C GLY A 204 2.20 19.43 24.77
N LEU A 205 3.03 18.46 25.16
CA LEU A 205 3.65 17.50 24.26
C LEU A 205 2.61 16.68 23.49
N GLY A 206 1.56 16.21 24.17
CA GLY A 206 0.46 15.46 23.55
C GLY A 206 -0.28 16.27 22.48
N ILE A 207 -0.60 17.53 22.75
CA ILE A 207 -1.21 18.43 21.77
C ILE A 207 -0.27 18.65 20.58
N TRP A 208 1.00 18.94 20.83
CA TRP A 208 1.98 19.20 19.78
C TRP A 208 2.14 17.99 18.83
N ILE A 209 2.23 16.78 19.39
CA ILE A 209 2.30 15.54 18.60
C ILE A 209 1.00 15.30 17.82
N THR A 210 -0.15 15.48 18.47
CA THR A 210 -1.46 15.25 17.85
C THR A 210 -1.67 16.19 16.66
N LEU A 211 -1.35 17.48 16.81
CA LEU A 211 -1.46 18.46 15.73
C LEU A 211 -0.48 18.17 14.58
N GLY A 212 0.72 17.68 14.91
CA GLY A 212 1.74 17.29 13.93
C GLY A 212 1.38 16.05 13.09
N ILE A 213 0.53 15.15 13.60
CA ILE A 213 0.13 13.91 12.91
C ILE A 213 -1.25 14.03 12.26
N LYS A 214 -2.22 14.61 12.98
CA LYS A 214 -3.63 14.62 12.57
C LYS A 214 -3.84 15.39 11.27
N LYS A 215 -3.22 16.57 11.13
CA LYS A 215 -3.43 17.43 9.96
C LYS A 215 -2.90 16.79 8.67
N PRO A 216 -1.63 16.32 8.59
CA PRO A 216 -1.14 15.65 7.38
C PRO A 216 -1.93 14.39 7.00
N LEU A 217 -2.41 13.61 7.98
CA LEU A 217 -3.27 12.45 7.71
C LEU A 217 -4.65 12.83 7.18
N GLN A 218 -5.23 13.93 7.68
CA GLN A 218 -6.48 14.47 7.16
C GLN A 218 -6.32 14.98 5.73
N ASP A 219 -5.22 15.69 5.44
CA ASP A 219 -4.90 16.18 4.10
C ASP A 219 -4.71 15.01 3.12
N LEU A 220 -3.97 13.96 3.52
CA LEU A 220 -3.80 12.73 2.73
C LEU A 220 -5.14 12.03 2.46
N ARG A 221 -5.98 11.89 3.50
CA ARG A 221 -7.31 11.29 3.33
C ARG A 221 -8.15 12.07 2.33
N GLN A 222 -8.19 13.40 2.45
CA GLN A 222 -8.97 14.24 1.55
C GLN A 222 -8.46 14.12 0.11
N PHE A 223 -7.14 14.15 -0.08
CA PHE A 223 -6.52 13.98 -1.39
C PHE A 223 -6.88 12.63 -2.04
N LEU A 224 -6.84 11.54 -1.29
CA LEU A 224 -7.22 10.22 -1.81
C LEU A 224 -8.71 10.14 -2.17
N VAL A 225 -9.59 10.79 -1.41
CA VAL A 225 -11.02 10.88 -1.72
C VAL A 225 -11.25 11.69 -3.01
N ASP A 226 -10.58 12.83 -3.15
CA ASP A 226 -10.68 13.69 -4.32
C ASP A 226 -10.14 12.98 -5.58
N LEU A 227 -9.04 12.25 -5.44
CA LEU A 227 -8.46 11.42 -6.50
C LEU A 227 -9.42 10.31 -6.95
N GLY A 228 -10.04 9.60 -6.01
CA GLY A 228 -10.99 8.52 -6.31
C GLY A 228 -12.32 9.01 -6.92
N THR A 229 -12.69 10.26 -6.65
CA THR A 229 -13.93 10.87 -7.17
C THR A 229 -13.73 11.48 -8.56
N ASN A 230 -12.64 12.23 -8.74
CA ASN A 230 -12.40 13.00 -9.96
C ASN A 230 -11.53 12.27 -10.98
N TYR A 231 -10.83 11.19 -10.58
CA TYR A 231 -9.88 10.44 -11.41
C TYR A 231 -8.77 11.32 -12.03
N ASP A 232 -8.46 12.45 -11.38
CA ASP A 232 -7.40 13.35 -11.82
C ASP A 232 -6.04 12.91 -11.25
N PHE A 233 -5.37 12.01 -11.98
CA PHE A 233 -4.04 11.52 -11.64
C PHE A 233 -2.91 12.51 -11.97
N THR A 234 -3.22 13.76 -12.35
CA THR A 234 -2.20 14.81 -12.54
C THR A 234 -1.84 15.53 -11.24
N LEU A 235 -2.71 15.44 -10.23
CA LEU A 235 -2.50 16.05 -8.93
C LEU A 235 -1.36 15.37 -8.15
N ARG A 236 -0.63 16.14 -7.35
CA ARG A 236 0.42 15.65 -6.46
C ARG A 236 0.29 16.28 -5.08
N MET A 237 0.58 15.50 -4.05
CA MET A 237 0.63 15.98 -2.67
C MET A 237 1.97 16.67 -2.42
N LYS A 238 1.95 17.87 -1.82
CA LYS A 238 3.17 18.52 -1.37
C LYS A 238 3.75 17.74 -0.19
N VAL A 239 4.95 17.19 -0.37
CA VAL A 239 5.67 16.50 0.70
C VAL A 239 6.38 17.54 1.57
N SER A 240 6.13 17.48 2.88
CA SER A 240 6.79 18.34 3.87
C SER A 240 7.26 17.50 5.05
N GLY A 241 8.50 17.72 5.50
CA GLY A 241 9.13 16.96 6.57
C GLY A 241 9.86 15.68 6.12
N ASN A 242 10.40 14.93 7.07
CA ASN A 242 11.17 13.69 6.88
C ASN A 242 10.68 12.56 7.81
N ASP A 243 9.39 12.57 8.18
CA ASP A 243 8.78 11.49 8.97
C ASP A 243 8.13 10.43 8.07
N GLU A 244 7.57 9.40 8.70
CA GLU A 244 6.92 8.28 8.02
C GLU A 244 5.73 8.71 7.14
N ILE A 245 5.09 9.86 7.44
CA ILE A 245 4.07 10.43 6.57
C ILE A 245 4.72 10.99 5.31
N ALA A 246 5.81 11.75 5.42
CA ALA A 246 6.54 12.25 4.26
C ALA A 246 7.07 11.13 3.35
N GLU A 247 7.61 10.05 3.94
CA GLU A 247 8.00 8.83 3.20
C GLU A 247 6.81 8.22 2.45
N SER A 248 5.64 8.12 3.11
CA SER A 248 4.40 7.60 2.50
C SER A 248 3.87 8.48 1.36
N LEU A 249 3.94 9.81 1.51
CA LEU A 249 3.53 10.75 0.47
C LEU A 249 4.45 10.70 -0.76
N ASN A 250 5.76 10.53 -0.56
CA ASN A 250 6.70 10.31 -1.67
C ASN A 250 6.37 9.03 -2.43
N ALA A 251 6.10 7.92 -1.71
CA ALA A 251 5.70 6.66 -2.33
C ALA A 251 4.38 6.79 -3.12
N LEU A 252 3.40 7.52 -2.57
CA LEU A 252 2.14 7.80 -3.27
C LEU A 252 2.37 8.61 -4.56
N ASN A 253 3.18 9.67 -4.51
CA ASN A 253 3.49 10.46 -5.70
C ASN A 253 4.19 9.60 -6.79
N GLY A 254 5.13 8.73 -6.41
CA GLY A 254 5.76 7.80 -7.36
C GLY A 254 4.79 6.78 -7.97
N LEU A 255 3.80 6.31 -7.20
CA LEU A 255 2.71 5.49 -7.73
C LEU A 255 1.86 6.25 -8.75
N LEU A 256 1.54 7.52 -8.47
CA LEU A 256 0.80 8.38 -9.41
C LEU A 256 1.57 8.63 -10.70
N ASP A 257 2.90 8.84 -10.62
CA ASP A 257 3.75 8.98 -11.81
C ASP A 257 3.67 7.73 -12.70
N THR A 258 3.72 6.55 -12.08
CA THR A 258 3.64 5.25 -12.79
C THR A 258 2.27 5.03 -13.43
N LEU A 259 1.19 5.36 -12.71
CA LEU A 259 -0.18 5.27 -13.24
C LEU A 259 -0.39 6.25 -14.40
N GLN A 260 0.07 7.49 -14.26
CA GLN A 260 -0.02 8.49 -15.33
C GLN A 260 0.72 8.04 -16.59
N GLY A 261 1.94 7.51 -16.45
CA GLY A 261 2.70 6.94 -17.58
C GLY A 261 1.96 5.79 -18.26
N SER A 262 1.37 4.88 -17.48
CA SER A 262 0.59 3.75 -18.01
C SER A 262 -0.66 4.21 -18.78
N LEU A 263 -1.38 5.21 -18.26
CA LEU A 263 -2.55 5.79 -18.94
C LEU A 263 -2.16 6.52 -20.24
N GLN A 264 -1.03 7.23 -20.24
CA GLN A 264 -0.50 7.85 -21.46
C GLN A 264 -0.14 6.81 -22.53
N GLN A 265 0.44 5.68 -22.12
CA GLN A 265 0.75 4.58 -23.03
C GLN A 265 -0.53 3.95 -23.60
N LEU A 266 -1.54 3.69 -22.76
CA LEU A 266 -2.85 3.23 -23.22
C LEU A 266 -3.50 4.20 -24.21
N HIS A 267 -3.40 5.50 -23.94
CA HIS A 267 -3.93 6.52 -24.85
C HIS A 267 -3.19 6.54 -26.20
N ARG A 268 -1.87 6.30 -26.21
CA ARG A 268 -1.09 6.14 -27.45
C ARG A 268 -1.54 4.89 -28.23
N ILE A 269 -1.64 3.74 -27.55
CA ILE A 269 -2.12 2.49 -28.17
C ILE A 269 -3.52 2.68 -28.77
N GLY A 270 -4.43 3.35 -28.06
CA GLY A 270 -5.77 3.64 -28.58
C GLY A 270 -5.75 4.49 -29.86
N ARG A 271 -4.84 5.46 -29.97
CA ARG A 271 -4.64 6.24 -31.20
C ARG A 271 -4.07 5.40 -32.34
N ASP A 272 -3.10 4.54 -32.05
CA ASP A 272 -2.49 3.66 -33.07
C ASP A 272 -3.52 2.66 -33.61
N VAL A 273 -4.36 2.09 -32.74
CA VAL A 273 -5.49 1.23 -33.14
C VAL A 273 -6.50 1.99 -33.99
N THR A 274 -6.81 3.24 -33.64
CA THR A 274 -7.73 4.08 -34.44
C THR A 274 -7.14 4.40 -35.81
N GLY A 275 -5.83 4.69 -35.88
CA GLY A 275 -5.11 4.96 -37.13
C GLY A 275 -5.09 3.74 -38.05
N THR A 276 -4.70 2.58 -37.53
CA THR A 276 -4.69 1.31 -38.27
C THR A 276 -6.08 0.88 -38.74
N ALA A 277 -7.13 1.11 -37.94
CA ALA A 277 -8.51 0.91 -38.36
C ALA A 277 -8.91 1.83 -39.54
N GLY A 278 -8.41 3.08 -39.55
CA GLY A 278 -8.58 4.01 -40.66
C GLY A 278 -7.92 3.52 -41.95
N GLU A 279 -6.66 3.11 -41.88
CA GLU A 279 -5.92 2.53 -43.02
C GLU A 279 -6.58 1.25 -43.57
N LEU A 280 -7.10 0.40 -42.68
CA LEU A 280 -7.84 -0.81 -43.07
C LEU A 280 -9.15 -0.46 -43.77
N SER A 281 -9.86 0.56 -43.30
CA SER A 281 -11.09 1.04 -43.95
C SER A 281 -10.82 1.59 -45.35
N GLU A 282 -9.74 2.37 -45.53
CA GLU A 282 -9.32 2.87 -46.83
C GLU A 282 -8.91 1.75 -47.78
N SER A 283 -8.10 0.81 -47.29
CA SER A 283 -7.69 -0.39 -48.04
C SER A 283 -8.89 -1.23 -48.48
N SER A 284 -9.90 -1.38 -47.61
CA SER A 284 -11.15 -2.08 -47.93
C SER A 284 -11.94 -1.34 -49.01
N HIS A 285 -11.94 -0.02 -49.01
CA HIS A 285 -12.60 0.79 -50.04
C HIS A 285 -11.90 0.66 -51.41
N GLU A 286 -10.57 0.71 -51.44
CA GLU A 286 -9.79 0.47 -52.65
C GLU A 286 -9.97 -0.95 -53.18
N LEU A 287 -9.99 -1.96 -52.30
CA LEU A 287 -10.28 -3.34 -52.69
C LEU A 287 -11.69 -3.48 -53.29
N SER A 288 -12.68 -2.77 -52.76
CA SER A 288 -14.03 -2.74 -53.32
C SER A 288 -14.04 -2.15 -54.73
N LYS A 289 -13.36 -1.01 -54.96
CA LYS A 289 -13.20 -0.42 -56.30
C LYS A 289 -12.49 -1.37 -57.27
N ALA A 290 -11.39 -1.98 -56.83
CA ALA A 290 -10.65 -2.96 -57.62
C ALA A 290 -11.54 -4.16 -57.99
N SER A 291 -12.34 -4.64 -57.04
CA SER A 291 -13.31 -5.72 -57.27
C SER A 291 -14.36 -5.32 -58.31
N HIS A 292 -14.87 -4.09 -58.28
CA HIS A 292 -15.77 -3.57 -59.33
C HIS A 292 -15.08 -3.51 -60.71
N HIS A 293 -13.82 -3.09 -60.77
CA HIS A 293 -13.03 -3.10 -62.02
C HIS A 293 -12.81 -4.52 -62.56
N VAL A 294 -12.40 -5.45 -61.70
CA VAL A 294 -12.22 -6.87 -62.07
C VAL A 294 -13.53 -7.49 -62.53
N SER A 295 -14.64 -7.22 -61.84
CA SER A 295 -15.97 -7.69 -62.26
C SER A 295 -16.34 -7.14 -63.65
N GLY A 296 -16.07 -5.86 -63.92
CA GLY A 296 -16.30 -5.26 -65.24
C GLY A 296 -15.44 -5.90 -66.32
N ALA A 297 -14.14 -6.08 -66.05
CA ALA A 297 -13.22 -6.73 -66.97
C ALA A 297 -13.60 -8.19 -67.26
N ALA A 298 -14.05 -8.94 -66.23
CA ALA A 298 -14.56 -10.30 -66.39
C ALA A 298 -15.82 -10.33 -67.26
N SER A 299 -16.73 -9.36 -67.10
CA SER A 299 -17.91 -9.23 -67.96
C SER A 299 -17.53 -8.94 -69.42
N SER A 300 -16.58 -8.04 -69.67
CA SER A 300 -16.08 -7.77 -71.02
C SER A 300 -15.36 -8.98 -71.62
N MET A 301 -14.62 -9.73 -70.80
CA MET A 301 -13.97 -10.97 -71.22
C MET A 301 -14.99 -12.04 -71.60
N ALA A 302 -16.07 -12.19 -70.84
CA ALA A 302 -17.18 -13.09 -71.19
C ALA A 302 -17.78 -12.72 -72.54
N ALA A 303 -18.06 -11.44 -72.79
CA ALA A 303 -18.54 -10.97 -74.09
C ALA A 303 -17.53 -11.24 -75.22
N GLY A 304 -16.23 -11.03 -74.98
CA GLY A 304 -15.19 -11.37 -75.95
C GLY A 304 -15.10 -12.87 -76.24
N VAL A 305 -15.29 -13.73 -75.23
CA VAL A 305 -15.36 -15.19 -75.41
C VAL A 305 -16.60 -15.58 -76.22
N GLU A 306 -17.75 -14.94 -76.01
CA GLU A 306 -18.95 -15.13 -76.84
C GLU A 306 -18.67 -14.76 -78.31
N GLU A 307 -18.05 -13.61 -78.57
CA GLU A 307 -17.69 -13.17 -79.92
C GLU A 307 -16.68 -14.10 -80.61
N VAL A 308 -15.67 -14.57 -79.87
CA VAL A 308 -14.71 -15.57 -80.35
C VAL A 308 -15.40 -16.90 -80.65
N THR A 309 -16.35 -17.32 -79.82
CA THR A 309 -17.12 -18.56 -80.03
C THR A 309 -17.96 -18.46 -81.32
N VAL A 310 -18.61 -17.32 -81.55
CA VAL A 310 -19.33 -17.03 -82.81
C VAL A 310 -18.38 -17.06 -84.00
N SER A 311 -17.20 -16.44 -83.88
CA SER A 311 -16.18 -16.42 -84.93
C SER A 311 -15.66 -17.82 -85.27
N ILE A 312 -15.43 -18.67 -84.27
CA ILE A 312 -15.04 -20.08 -84.47
C ILE A 312 -16.14 -20.84 -85.21
N GLY A 313 -17.42 -20.61 -84.85
CA GLY A 313 -18.56 -21.17 -85.58
C GLY A 313 -18.57 -20.76 -87.05
N LEU A 314 -18.36 -19.46 -87.33
CA LEU A 314 -18.29 -18.95 -88.70
C LEU A 314 -17.11 -19.55 -89.48
N VAL A 315 -15.93 -19.70 -88.87
CA VAL A 315 -14.75 -20.32 -89.49
C VAL A 315 -15.02 -21.79 -89.80
N ALA A 316 -15.66 -22.53 -88.89
CA ALA A 316 -16.04 -23.93 -89.12
C ALA A 316 -17.02 -24.05 -90.30
N ASP A 317 -18.03 -23.18 -90.36
CA ASP A 317 -19.02 -23.16 -91.46
C ASP A 317 -18.36 -22.80 -92.80
N ARG A 318 -17.48 -21.80 -92.82
CA ARG A 318 -16.67 -21.44 -94.00
C ARG A 318 -15.74 -22.56 -94.44
N SER A 319 -15.15 -23.30 -93.50
CA SER A 319 -14.28 -24.44 -93.81
C SER A 319 -15.09 -25.60 -94.40
N SER A 320 -16.28 -25.87 -93.87
CA SER A 320 -17.23 -26.86 -94.42
C SER A 320 -17.69 -26.48 -95.84
N GLN A 321 -18.01 -25.20 -96.05
CA GLN A 321 -18.34 -24.67 -97.38
C GLN A 321 -17.16 -24.84 -98.35
N CYS A 322 -15.94 -24.53 -97.91
CA CYS A 322 -14.73 -24.72 -98.72
C CYS A 322 -14.50 -26.19 -99.09
N ASP A 323 -14.66 -27.14 -98.14
CA ASP A 323 -14.58 -28.59 -98.41
C ASP A 323 -15.61 -29.02 -99.46
N ARG A 324 -16.86 -28.56 -99.32
CA ARG A 324 -17.90 -28.81 -100.32
C ARG A 324 -17.51 -28.30 -101.71
N THR A 325 -17.08 -27.05 -101.80
CA THR A 325 -16.67 -26.45 -103.08
C THR A 325 -15.45 -27.17 -103.68
N ALA A 326 -14.48 -27.58 -102.86
CA ALA A 326 -13.33 -28.34 -103.31
C ALA A 326 -13.73 -29.73 -103.85
N ARG A 327 -14.67 -30.42 -103.18
CA ARG A 327 -15.23 -31.70 -103.66
C ARG A 327 -16.00 -31.52 -104.99
N GLU A 328 -16.79 -30.46 -105.11
CA GLU A 328 -17.51 -30.10 -106.34
C GLU A 328 -16.53 -29.86 -107.51
N ALA A 329 -15.49 -29.05 -107.27
CA ALA A 329 -14.44 -28.78 -108.24
C ALA A 329 -13.68 -30.06 -108.63
N GLY A 330 -13.38 -30.95 -107.67
CA GLY A 330 -12.81 -32.27 -107.94
C GLY A 330 -13.71 -33.14 -108.83
N ARG A 331 -15.03 -33.12 -108.59
CA ARG A 331 -16.02 -33.80 -109.43
C ARG A 331 -16.06 -33.25 -110.86
N MET A 332 -16.02 -31.92 -111.00
CA MET A 332 -15.99 -31.26 -112.31
C MET A 332 -14.70 -31.57 -113.06
N ALA A 333 -13.55 -31.58 -112.38
CA ALA A 333 -12.27 -31.94 -112.97
C ALA A 333 -12.26 -33.40 -113.46
N ALA A 334 -12.84 -34.33 -112.70
CA ALA A 334 -13.00 -35.72 -113.13
C ALA A 334 -13.88 -35.84 -114.38
N SER A 335 -15.04 -35.19 -114.40
CA SER A 335 -15.92 -35.13 -115.58
C SER A 335 -15.22 -34.51 -116.81
N GLY A 336 -14.44 -33.43 -116.61
CA GLY A 336 -13.59 -32.86 -117.66
C GLY A 336 -12.54 -33.85 -118.16
N GLY A 337 -11.99 -34.68 -117.27
CA GLY A 337 -11.12 -35.80 -117.60
C GLY A 337 -11.79 -36.80 -118.54
N ASP A 338 -13.02 -37.23 -118.24
CA ASP A 338 -13.80 -38.15 -119.08
C ASP A 338 -14.05 -37.57 -120.50
N VAL A 339 -14.33 -36.26 -120.60
CA VAL A 339 -14.50 -35.57 -121.89
C VAL A 339 -13.20 -35.54 -122.70
N ILE A 340 -12.06 -35.29 -122.04
CA ILE A 340 -10.74 -35.34 -122.70
C ILE A 340 -10.44 -36.76 -123.17
N GLU A 341 -10.74 -37.79 -122.37
CA GLU A 341 -10.57 -39.19 -122.76
C GLU A 341 -11.40 -39.55 -124.00
N SER A 342 -12.69 -39.15 -124.02
CA SER A 342 -13.57 -39.31 -125.19
C SER A 342 -13.05 -38.56 -126.43
N THR A 343 -12.46 -37.38 -126.22
CA THR A 343 -11.83 -36.59 -127.30
C THR A 343 -10.61 -37.32 -127.88
N ILE A 344 -9.76 -37.92 -127.03
CA ILE A 344 -8.62 -38.74 -127.47
C ILE A 344 -9.09 -39.93 -128.31
N GLN A 345 -10.14 -40.64 -127.87
CA GLN A 345 -10.73 -41.74 -128.65
C GLN A 345 -11.24 -41.27 -130.03
N SER A 346 -11.93 -40.13 -130.06
CA SER A 346 -12.42 -39.54 -131.32
C SER A 346 -11.27 -39.17 -132.27
N ILE A 347 -10.17 -38.60 -131.75
CA ILE A 347 -8.97 -38.29 -132.55
C ILE A 347 -8.33 -39.57 -133.10
N GLN A 348 -8.26 -40.65 -132.32
CA GLN A 348 -7.76 -41.94 -132.80
C GLN A 348 -8.63 -42.52 -133.92
N GLN A 349 -9.96 -42.37 -133.80
CA GLN A 349 -10.90 -42.81 -134.81
C GLN A 349 -10.75 -42.01 -136.11
N ILE A 350 -10.62 -40.69 -136.04
CA ILE A 350 -10.30 -39.83 -137.20
C ILE A 350 -8.98 -40.26 -137.84
N ALA A 351 -7.94 -40.51 -137.04
CA ALA A 351 -6.64 -40.96 -137.56
C ALA A 351 -6.74 -42.31 -138.30
N ALA A 352 -7.62 -43.21 -137.86
CA ALA A 352 -7.90 -44.47 -138.55
C ALA A 352 -8.66 -44.23 -139.87
N GLU A 353 -9.65 -43.34 -139.87
CA GLU A 353 -10.46 -43.01 -141.05
C GLU A 353 -9.63 -42.31 -142.13
N VAL A 354 -8.71 -41.41 -141.74
CA VAL A 354 -7.73 -40.80 -142.64
C VAL A 354 -6.81 -41.85 -143.29
N ARG A 355 -6.40 -42.89 -142.55
CA ARG A 355 -5.64 -44.02 -143.15
C ARG A 355 -6.45 -44.80 -144.18
N VAL A 356 -7.75 -45.00 -143.93
CA VAL A 356 -8.65 -45.67 -144.87
C VAL A 356 -8.80 -44.83 -146.15
N SER A 357 -9.02 -43.52 -146.03
CA SER A 357 -9.08 -42.61 -147.19
C SER A 357 -7.78 -42.58 -147.99
N ALA A 358 -6.62 -42.59 -147.33
CA ALA A 358 -5.32 -42.67 -148.00
C ALA A 358 -5.18 -43.98 -148.82
N GLY A 359 -5.69 -45.10 -148.32
CA GLY A 359 -5.74 -46.38 -149.06
C GLY A 359 -6.64 -46.34 -150.29
N GLN A 360 -7.78 -45.64 -150.23
CA GLN A 360 -8.68 -45.48 -151.39
C GLN A 360 -8.05 -44.63 -152.51
N ILE A 361 -7.25 -43.62 -152.14
CA ILE A 361 -6.52 -42.80 -153.12
C ILE A 361 -5.47 -43.64 -153.88
N GLU A 362 -4.77 -44.56 -153.20
CA GLU A 362 -3.83 -45.49 -153.85
C GLU A 362 -4.56 -46.43 -154.84
N SER A 363 -5.75 -46.93 -154.48
CA SER A 363 -6.56 -47.78 -155.37
C SER A 363 -7.09 -47.03 -156.60
N LEU A 364 -7.39 -45.72 -156.46
CA LEU A 364 -7.80 -44.88 -157.59
C LEU A 364 -6.65 -44.67 -158.60
N LYS A 365 -5.41 -44.58 -158.11
CA LYS A 365 -4.21 -44.48 -158.94
C LYS A 365 -3.99 -45.73 -159.81
N GLU A 366 -4.21 -46.93 -159.26
CA GLU A 366 -4.14 -48.18 -160.05
C GLU A 366 -5.21 -48.24 -161.15
N ARG A 367 -6.46 -47.87 -160.84
CA ARG A 367 -7.56 -47.87 -161.83
C ARG A 367 -7.31 -46.91 -162.99
N THR A 368 -6.64 -45.79 -162.74
CA THR A 368 -6.34 -44.80 -163.78
C THR A 368 -5.24 -45.30 -164.73
N ALA A 369 -4.28 -46.10 -164.23
CA ALA A 369 -3.24 -46.73 -165.06
C ALA A 369 -3.83 -47.77 -166.04
N SER A 370 -4.86 -48.51 -165.63
CA SER A 370 -5.51 -49.53 -166.46
C SER A 370 -6.27 -48.95 -167.67
N ILE A 371 -6.69 -47.68 -167.61
CA ILE A 371 -7.43 -47.01 -168.70
C ILE A 371 -6.50 -46.65 -169.87
N ASN A 372 -5.24 -46.27 -169.61
CA ASN A 372 -4.27 -45.95 -170.67
C ASN A 372 -3.91 -47.16 -171.56
N SER A 373 -4.02 -48.39 -171.03
CA SER A 373 -3.77 -49.62 -171.79
C SER A 373 -4.81 -49.88 -172.89
N VAL A 374 -6.07 -49.45 -172.70
CA VAL A 374 -7.18 -49.72 -173.65
C VAL A 374 -7.12 -48.79 -174.86
N VAL A 375 -6.61 -47.56 -174.69
CA VAL A 375 -6.53 -46.56 -175.76
C VAL A 375 -5.50 -46.94 -176.84
N ASN A 376 -4.45 -47.70 -176.50
CA ASN A 376 -3.44 -48.15 -177.48
C ASN A 376 -3.94 -49.28 -178.39
N VAL A 377 -4.86 -50.14 -177.94
CA VAL A 377 -5.39 -51.26 -178.75
C VAL A 377 -6.31 -50.77 -179.87
N ILE A 378 -7.02 -49.65 -179.68
CA ILE A 378 -7.96 -49.11 -180.67
C ILE A 378 -7.23 -48.44 -181.85
N LYS A 379 -5.98 -47.98 -181.67
CA LYS A 379 -5.17 -47.39 -182.75
C LYS A 379 -4.62 -48.42 -183.75
N GLU A 380 -4.44 -49.68 -183.37
CA GLU A 380 -3.85 -50.71 -184.25
C GLU A 380 -4.83 -51.27 -185.29
N ILE A 381 -6.15 -51.18 -185.07
CA ILE A 381 -7.16 -51.78 -185.99
C ILE A 381 -7.37 -50.93 -187.28
N LEU A 382 -6.92 -49.69 -187.32
CA LEU A 382 -7.22 -48.76 -188.43
C LEU A 382 -6.17 -48.72 -189.58
N ILE A 383 -5.04 -49.42 -189.48
CA ILE A 383 -3.90 -49.22 -190.42
C ILE A 383 -3.58 -50.43 -191.32
N MET A 384 -4.32 -51.54 -191.27
CA MET A 384 -4.01 -52.73 -192.09
C MET A 384 -5.04 -52.99 -193.23
N SER A 385 -4.86 -52.27 -194.34
CA SER A 385 -4.77 -52.81 -195.72
C SER A 385 -6.02 -52.98 -196.63
N LEU A 386 -6.15 -52.02 -197.57
CA LEU A 386 -6.61 -52.17 -198.97
C LEU A 386 -5.40 -52.57 -199.85
N ALA A 387 -5.46 -53.68 -200.63
CA ALA A 387 -4.86 -53.81 -201.98
C ALA A 387 -5.07 -55.21 -202.65
N GLN A 388 -5.78 -55.19 -203.80
CA GLN A 388 -5.70 -56.06 -205.01
C GLN A 388 -6.37 -57.46 -205.08
N SER A 389 -7.60 -57.48 -205.64
CA SER A 389 -8.11 -58.16 -206.89
C SER A 389 -7.57 -59.52 -207.39
N PRO A 390 -8.27 -60.25 -208.32
CA PRO A 390 -9.71 -60.45 -208.56
C PRO A 390 -10.09 -61.94 -208.92
N CYS A 391 -11.38 -62.15 -209.27
CA CYS A 391 -11.94 -63.17 -210.18
C CYS A 391 -12.53 -64.52 -209.67
N SER A 392 -13.76 -64.75 -210.17
CA SER A 392 -14.25 -66.01 -210.76
C SER A 392 -14.77 -67.16 -209.86
N ASN A 393 -16.10 -67.25 -209.80
CA ASN A 393 -16.92 -68.34 -210.37
C ASN A 393 -16.95 -69.75 -209.73
N HIS A 394 -18.19 -70.23 -209.62
CA HIS A 394 -18.68 -71.62 -209.75
C HIS A 394 -18.21 -72.74 -208.79
N LEU A 395 -19.22 -73.26 -208.06
CA LEU A 395 -19.69 -74.66 -208.06
C LEU A 395 -18.75 -75.84 -207.73
N LYS A 396 -19.29 -76.70 -206.85
CA LYS A 396 -18.96 -78.13 -206.56
C LYS A 396 -17.65 -78.30 -205.77
N GLY A 397 -17.55 -79.13 -204.74
CA GLY A 397 -18.27 -80.36 -204.42
C GLY A 397 -17.22 -81.47 -204.20
N LEU A 398 -17.36 -82.21 -203.10
CA LEU A 398 -16.76 -83.53 -202.79
C LEU A 398 -15.25 -83.58 -202.48
N ARG A 399 -14.92 -83.58 -201.18
CA ARG A 399 -14.91 -84.82 -200.39
C ARG A 399 -15.50 -84.58 -199.01
#